data_AF-A0A4D4JH42-F1
#
_entry.id   AF-A0A4D4JH42-F1
#
_cell.length_a   1.000
_cell.length_b   1.000
_cell.length_c   1.000
_cell.angle_alpha   90.00
_cell.angle_beta   90.00
_cell.angle_gamma   90.00
#
_symmetry.space_group_name_H-M   'P 1'
#
loop_
_entity.id
_entity.type
_entity.pdbx_description
1 polymer ?
#
loop_
_entity_poly.entity_id
_entity_poly.type
_entity_poly.pdbx_seq_one_letter_code
_entity_poly.pdbx_strand_id
1 'polypeptide(L)'
;MTKPSSAPAGVSVMWVTCVLDGTDHAVTDTAMATGITSDTATWEAVCGTQFVPAPLICPPCPPCPSCVAFVRARATMRDLDQRMTPARHGRHGLLARVLRRRSKPPAVPPSSAPPTRDGRPPLPTASRSGSASSERDRGGTDA
;
A
#
# COMPACT_ATOMS: atom_id res chain seq x y z
N MET A 1 -21.52 -15.81 -11.48
CA MET A 1 -21.78 -14.34 -11.57
C MET A 1 -20.51 -13.61 -11.19
N THR A 2 -19.64 -13.33 -12.16
CA THR A 2 -18.37 -12.59 -11.95
C THR A 2 -18.64 -11.09 -11.99
N LYS A 3 -18.30 -10.41 -10.91
CA LYS A 3 -18.40 -8.95 -10.74
C LYS A 3 -17.37 -8.27 -11.65
N PRO A 4 -17.74 -7.31 -12.53
CA PRO A 4 -16.75 -6.65 -13.35
C PRO A 4 -15.91 -5.66 -12.53
N SER A 5 -14.60 -5.90 -12.63
CA SER A 5 -13.48 -4.97 -12.75
C SER A 5 -13.33 -3.88 -11.70
N SER A 6 -12.31 -4.06 -10.86
CA SER A 6 -11.58 -2.93 -10.27
C SER A 6 -11.18 -1.96 -11.38
N ALA A 7 -11.30 -0.67 -11.14
CA ALA A 7 -10.67 0.35 -11.97
C ALA A 7 -9.17 0.01 -12.12
N PRO A 8 -8.52 0.33 -13.25
CA PRO A 8 -7.10 0.08 -13.41
C PRO A 8 -6.35 0.85 -12.32
N ALA A 9 -5.76 0.11 -11.38
CA ALA A 9 -4.87 0.69 -10.39
C ALA A 9 -3.73 1.37 -11.14
N GLY A 10 -3.54 2.66 -10.91
CA GLY A 10 -2.47 3.41 -11.57
C GLY A 10 -1.11 2.79 -11.22
N VAL A 11 -0.23 2.63 -12.20
CA VAL A 11 1.15 2.14 -11.96
C VAL A 11 1.89 3.08 -11.00
N SER A 12 2.22 2.58 -9.82
CA SER A 12 3.10 3.26 -8.87
C SER A 12 4.56 3.07 -9.31
N VAL A 13 5.41 4.03 -8.94
CA VAL A 13 6.85 3.95 -9.17
C VAL A 13 7.59 4.24 -7.87
N MET A 14 8.73 3.59 -7.69
CA MET A 14 9.71 3.87 -6.64
C MET A 14 11.00 4.40 -7.26
N TRP A 15 11.67 5.33 -6.60
CA TRP A 15 12.99 5.83 -7.01
C TRP A 15 14.08 4.98 -6.36
N VAL A 16 15.02 4.50 -7.17
CA VAL A 16 16.02 3.52 -6.77
C VAL A 16 17.37 3.93 -7.33
N THR A 17 18.37 4.01 -6.45
CA THR A 17 19.72 4.44 -6.82
C THR A 17 20.45 3.38 -7.64
N CYS A 18 21.03 3.80 -8.76
CA CYS A 18 21.95 3.02 -9.56
C CYS A 18 23.40 3.38 -9.19
N VAL A 19 24.18 2.38 -8.75
CA VAL A 19 25.58 2.57 -8.35
C VAL A 19 26.47 2.94 -9.55
N LEU A 20 26.12 2.47 -10.74
CA LEU A 20 26.95 2.61 -11.94
C LEU A 20 26.94 4.03 -12.51
N ASP A 21 25.76 4.66 -12.55
CA ASP A 21 25.59 5.99 -13.15
C ASP A 21 25.40 7.12 -12.12
N GLY A 22 25.26 6.78 -10.85
CA GLY A 22 25.08 7.75 -9.77
C GLY A 22 23.77 8.54 -9.89
N THR A 23 22.72 7.93 -10.44
CA THR A 23 21.39 8.52 -10.55
C THR A 23 20.31 7.61 -9.98
N ASP A 24 19.20 8.23 -9.55
CA ASP A 24 18.02 7.51 -9.12
C ASP A 24 17.10 7.24 -10.32
N HIS A 25 16.82 5.98 -10.58
CA HIS A 25 15.89 5.54 -11.62
C HIS A 25 14.52 5.23 -11.05
N ALA A 26 13.47 5.56 -11.79
CA ALA A 26 12.12 5.17 -11.43
C ALA A 26 11.84 3.74 -11.88
N VAL A 27 11.42 2.88 -10.96
CA VAL A 27 11.11 1.46 -11.17
C VAL A 27 9.65 1.21 -10.81
N THR A 28 8.93 0.45 -11.63
CA THR A 28 7.54 0.10 -11.32
C THR A 28 7.49 -1.04 -10.30
N ASP A 29 6.40 -1.14 -9.54
CA ASP A 29 6.22 -2.23 -8.57
C ASP A 29 6.35 -3.61 -9.24
N THR A 30 5.88 -3.75 -10.48
CA THR A 30 5.99 -4.99 -11.24
C THR A 30 7.42 -5.29 -11.67
N ALA A 31 8.17 -4.30 -12.15
CA ALA A 31 9.57 -4.48 -12.54
C ALA A 31 10.44 -4.81 -11.32
N MET A 32 10.18 -4.17 -10.17
CA MET A 32 10.82 -4.50 -8.90
C MET A 32 10.50 -5.93 -8.48
N ALA A 33 9.23 -6.34 -8.50
CA ALA A 33 8.83 -7.70 -8.16
C ALA A 33 9.50 -8.74 -9.08
N THR A 34 9.53 -8.49 -10.39
CA THR A 34 10.25 -9.33 -11.36
C THR A 34 11.74 -9.44 -10.98
N GLY A 35 12.40 -8.31 -10.72
CA GLY A 35 13.81 -8.26 -10.33
C GLY A 35 14.13 -9.00 -9.02
N ILE A 36 13.20 -9.01 -8.06
CA ILE A 36 13.33 -9.77 -6.80
C ILE A 36 13.21 -11.28 -7.05
N THR A 37 12.31 -11.69 -7.94
CA THR A 37 12.07 -13.11 -8.25
C THR A 37 13.05 -13.70 -9.26
N SER A 38 13.77 -12.85 -10.00
CA SER A 38 14.79 -13.27 -10.95
C SER A 38 16.13 -13.52 -10.26
N ASP A 39 16.85 -14.56 -10.67
CA ASP A 39 18.18 -14.88 -10.15
C ASP A 39 19.29 -13.89 -10.60
N THR A 40 18.93 -12.81 -11.31
CA THR A 40 19.89 -11.85 -11.85
C THR A 40 20.15 -10.63 -10.97
N ALA A 41 19.29 -10.38 -9.96
CA ALA A 41 19.34 -9.20 -9.09
C ALA A 41 19.40 -7.84 -9.84
N THR A 42 18.91 -7.80 -11.07
CA THR A 42 18.86 -6.60 -11.92
C THR A 42 17.43 -6.08 -12.01
N TRP A 43 17.26 -4.77 -11.92
CA TRP A 43 15.97 -4.10 -12.08
C TRP A 43 15.94 -3.32 -13.38
N GLU A 44 14.75 -3.24 -13.98
CA GLU A 44 14.51 -2.43 -15.18
C GLU A 44 13.80 -1.13 -14.80
N ALA A 45 14.44 0.00 -15.13
CA ALA A 45 13.87 1.33 -14.98
C ALA A 45 12.85 1.66 -16.06
N VAL A 46 11.96 2.62 -15.82
CA VAL A 46 11.02 3.13 -16.84
C VAL A 46 11.69 3.80 -18.04
N CYS A 47 12.97 4.18 -17.91
CA CYS A 47 13.77 4.68 -19.02
C CYS A 47 14.40 3.56 -19.88
N GLY A 48 14.23 2.29 -19.48
CA GLY A 48 14.79 1.10 -20.15
C GLY A 48 16.16 0.66 -19.63
N THR A 49 16.78 1.43 -18.72
CA THR A 49 18.07 1.03 -18.11
C THR A 49 17.89 -0.19 -17.21
N GLN A 50 18.71 -1.22 -17.43
CA GLN A 50 18.86 -2.32 -16.48
C GLN A 50 20.04 -2.04 -15.54
N PHE A 51 19.83 -2.18 -14.24
CA PHE A 51 20.86 -1.89 -13.24
C PHE A 51 20.70 -2.77 -12.00
N VAL A 52 21.79 -2.92 -11.24
CA VAL A 52 21.75 -3.51 -9.90
C VAL A 52 21.44 -2.38 -8.91
N PRO A 53 20.40 -2.51 -8.08
CA PRO A 53 20.05 -1.48 -7.11
C PRO A 53 21.18 -1.30 -6.09
N ALA A 54 21.43 -0.05 -5.70
CA ALA A 54 22.38 0.24 -4.63
C ALA A 54 21.91 -0.38 -3.28
N PRO A 55 22.84 -0.72 -2.38
CA PRO A 55 22.50 -1.05 -1.00
C PRO A 55 21.62 0.02 -0.36
N LEU A 56 20.66 -0.38 0.49
CA LEU A 56 19.74 0.56 1.15
C LEU A 56 20.42 1.57 2.09
N ILE A 57 21.71 1.38 2.39
CA ILE A 57 22.51 2.33 3.18
C ILE A 57 23.05 3.49 2.34
N CYS A 58 23.02 3.37 1.01
CA CYS A 58 23.49 4.42 0.12
C CYS A 58 22.53 5.62 0.17
N PRO A 59 23.06 6.86 0.17
CA PRO A 59 22.21 8.03 0.07
C PRO A 59 21.52 8.08 -1.30
N PRO A 60 20.35 8.74 -1.41
CA PRO A 60 19.70 8.97 -2.69
C PRO A 60 20.55 9.86 -3.59
N CYS A 61 20.42 9.68 -4.90
CA CYS A 61 21.14 10.42 -5.93
C CYS A 61 20.20 11.35 -6.73
N PRO A 62 20.73 12.24 -7.59
CA PRO A 62 19.89 13.02 -8.49
C PRO A 62 19.02 12.11 -9.38
N PRO A 63 17.74 12.43 -9.61
CA PRO A 63 16.86 11.59 -10.40
C PRO A 63 17.24 11.61 -11.89
N CYS A 64 17.18 10.46 -12.54
CA CYS A 64 17.41 10.32 -13.97
C CYS A 64 16.42 11.21 -14.77
N PRO A 65 16.90 12.10 -15.67
CA PRO A 65 16.04 13.01 -16.43
C PRO A 65 14.96 12.32 -17.27
N SER A 66 15.29 11.18 -17.87
CA SER A 66 14.35 10.38 -18.67
C SER A 66 13.24 9.78 -17.80
N CYS A 67 13.60 9.27 -16.62
CA CYS A 67 12.62 8.78 -15.64
C CYS A 67 11.70 9.90 -15.15
N VAL A 68 12.24 11.10 -14.87
CA VAL A 68 11.44 12.28 -14.48
C VAL A 68 10.45 12.65 -15.59
N ALA A 69 10.90 12.71 -16.84
CA ALA A 69 10.04 13.02 -17.99
C ALA A 69 8.89 12.02 -18.13
N PHE A 70 9.19 10.72 -18.01
CA PHE A 70 8.19 9.66 -18.05
C PHE A 70 7.14 9.80 -16.94
N VAL A 71 7.58 10.00 -15.69
CA VAL A 71 6.68 10.13 -14.53
C VAL A 71 5.79 11.37 -14.67
N ARG A 72 6.32 12.50 -15.16
CA ARG A 72 5.55 13.72 -15.42
C ARG A 72 4.52 13.52 -16.53
N ALA A 73 4.90 12.94 -17.66
CA ALA A 73 3.98 12.63 -18.76
C ALA A 73 2.86 11.68 -18.31
N ARG A 74 3.16 10.73 -17.43
CA ARG A 74 2.15 9.83 -16.88
C ARG A 74 1.18 10.55 -15.94
N ALA A 75 1.67 11.49 -15.14
CA ALA A 75 0.82 12.27 -14.25
C ALA A 75 -0.21 13.10 -15.02
N THR A 76 0.16 13.69 -16.17
CA THR A 76 -0.78 14.45 -17.01
C THR A 76 -1.82 13.56 -17.68
N MET A 77 -1.46 12.34 -18.11
CA MET A 77 -2.43 11.40 -18.68
C MET A 77 -3.49 10.95 -17.67
N ARG A 78 -3.11 10.74 -16.40
CA ARG A 78 -4.10 10.41 -15.34
C ARG A 78 -5.14 11.51 -15.16
N ASP A 79 -4.76 12.77 -15.28
CA ASP A 79 -5.71 13.89 -15.22
C ASP A 79 -6.71 13.84 -16.39
N LEU A 80 -6.26 13.49 -17.61
CA LEU A 80 -7.16 13.31 -18.75
C LEU A 80 -8.13 12.15 -18.54
N ASP A 81 -7.67 10.99 -18.08
CA ASP A 81 -8.54 9.86 -17.77
C ASP A 81 -9.58 10.23 -16.71
N GLN A 82 -9.19 10.98 -15.67
CA GLN A 82 -10.11 11.49 -14.65
C GLN A 82 -11.16 12.44 -15.24
N ARG A 83 -10.77 13.33 -16.16
CA ARG A 83 -11.72 14.22 -16.87
C ARG A 83 -12.65 13.44 -17.80
N MET A 84 -12.15 12.37 -18.42
CA MET A 84 -12.92 11.55 -19.35
C MET A 84 -13.84 10.54 -18.65
N THR A 85 -13.55 10.16 -17.40
CA THR A 85 -14.52 9.40 -16.62
C THR A 85 -15.73 10.29 -16.34
N PRO A 86 -16.92 10.00 -16.91
CA PRO A 86 -18.09 10.81 -16.63
C PRO A 86 -18.35 10.72 -15.14
N ALA A 87 -18.29 11.88 -14.47
CA ALA A 87 -18.76 12.01 -13.11
C ALA A 87 -20.17 11.41 -13.08
N ARG A 88 -20.35 10.30 -12.35
CA ARG A 88 -21.66 9.70 -12.11
C ARG A 88 -22.42 10.65 -11.19
N HIS A 89 -22.83 11.81 -11.71
CA HIS A 89 -23.69 12.74 -11.04
C HIS A 89 -25.01 12.03 -10.82
N GLY A 90 -25.24 11.69 -9.55
CA GLY A 90 -26.38 10.95 -9.08
C GLY A 90 -27.68 11.65 -9.46
N ARG A 91 -28.30 11.17 -10.53
CA ARG A 91 -29.69 11.50 -10.89
C ARG A 91 -30.73 10.98 -9.88
N HIS A 92 -30.30 10.43 -8.73
CA HIS A 92 -31.18 9.95 -7.66
C HIS A 92 -31.05 10.70 -6.32
N GLY A 93 -30.18 11.70 -6.21
CA GLY A 93 -29.98 12.43 -4.93
C GLY A 93 -31.15 13.35 -4.52
N LEU A 94 -31.88 13.88 -5.50
CA LEU A 94 -33.02 14.77 -5.23
C LEU A 94 -34.32 13.98 -4.95
N LEU A 95 -34.53 12.81 -5.56
CA LEU A 95 -35.72 11.98 -5.30
C LEU A 95 -35.60 11.18 -3.99
N ALA A 96 -34.40 10.77 -3.57
CA ALA A 96 -34.20 10.08 -2.29
C ALA A 96 -34.54 10.95 -1.06
N ARG A 97 -34.48 12.28 -1.20
CA ARG A 97 -34.78 13.22 -0.10
C ARG A 97 -36.28 13.41 0.13
N VAL A 98 -37.11 13.14 -0.87
CA VAL A 98 -38.57 13.29 -0.76
C VAL A 98 -39.23 12.07 -0.10
N LEU A 99 -38.69 10.85 -0.29
CA LEU A 99 -39.29 9.62 0.24
C LEU A 99 -38.93 9.30 1.71
N ARG A 100 -37.92 9.97 2.30
CA ARG A 100 -37.53 9.76 3.71
C ARG A 100 -38.35 10.58 4.73
N ARG A 101 -39.28 11.44 4.28
CA ARG A 101 -40.06 12.31 5.18
C ARG A 101 -41.37 11.70 5.70
N ARG A 102 -41.69 10.44 5.39
CA ARG A 102 -43.01 9.85 5.73
C ARG A 102 -43.02 8.58 6.59
N SER A 103 -41.88 8.11 7.10
CA SER A 103 -41.87 6.97 8.03
C SER A 103 -41.96 7.45 9.47
N LYS A 104 -43.19 7.54 9.98
CA LYS A 104 -43.50 7.62 11.41
C LYS A 104 -43.01 6.31 12.07
N PRO A 105 -42.14 6.35 13.10
CA PRO A 105 -41.76 5.14 13.82
C PRO A 105 -42.98 4.59 14.58
N PRO A 106 -43.28 3.28 14.51
CA PRO A 106 -44.29 2.69 15.39
C PRO A 106 -43.78 2.68 16.83
N ALA A 107 -44.66 3.09 17.74
CA ALA A 107 -44.44 3.07 19.17
C ALA A 107 -44.30 1.62 19.67
N VAL A 108 -43.20 1.32 20.36
CA VAL A 108 -42.99 0.08 21.10
C VAL A 108 -43.48 0.31 22.53
N PRO A 109 -44.43 -0.49 23.07
CA PRO A 109 -44.82 -0.39 24.47
C PRO A 109 -43.76 -1.02 25.38
N PRO A 110 -43.59 -0.52 26.63
CA PRO A 110 -42.70 -1.12 27.60
C PRO A 110 -43.41 -2.25 28.36
N SER A 111 -42.77 -3.41 28.52
CA SER A 111 -43.11 -4.34 29.60
C SER A 111 -41.94 -5.25 30.01
N SER A 112 -41.38 -4.91 31.17
CA SER A 112 -41.20 -5.75 32.36
C SER A 112 -40.31 -7.02 32.34
N ALA A 113 -39.04 -6.83 32.74
CA ALA A 113 -38.35 -7.41 33.93
C ALA A 113 -38.08 -8.96 34.03
N PRO A 114 -37.25 -9.46 35.00
CA PRO A 114 -36.02 -10.24 34.77
C PRO A 114 -36.09 -11.70 35.31
N PRO A 115 -35.02 -12.54 35.22
CA PRO A 115 -34.11 -12.63 36.38
C PRO A 115 -32.62 -12.95 36.07
N THR A 116 -31.76 -12.24 36.81
CA THR A 116 -30.56 -12.64 37.58
C THR A 116 -29.58 -13.76 37.14
N ARG A 117 -28.32 -13.51 37.56
CA ARG A 117 -27.19 -14.43 37.81
C ARG A 117 -26.37 -14.80 36.58
N ASP A 118 -25.05 -14.84 36.62
CA ASP A 118 -24.02 -14.59 37.64
C ASP A 118 -22.71 -14.45 36.84
N GLY A 119 -21.69 -13.74 37.35
CA GLY A 119 -20.33 -13.90 36.82
C GLY A 119 -19.49 -12.65 36.60
N ARG A 120 -19.37 -11.83 37.63
CA ARG A 120 -18.22 -10.96 37.96
C ARG A 120 -16.90 -11.79 38.02
N PRO A 121 -15.64 -11.26 38.03
CA PRO A 121 -14.99 -10.06 37.46
C PRO A 121 -13.61 -10.42 36.77
N PRO A 122 -12.51 -9.61 36.81
CA PRO A 122 -11.77 -9.20 35.62
C PRO A 122 -10.33 -9.80 35.52
N LEU A 123 -9.62 -9.42 34.46
CA LEU A 123 -8.16 -9.35 34.26
C LEU A 123 -7.31 -9.43 35.54
N PRO A 124 -6.11 -10.07 35.54
CA PRO A 124 -4.94 -9.29 35.12
C PRO A 124 -3.68 -10.03 34.58
N THR A 125 -2.82 -9.19 33.99
CA THR A 125 -1.34 -9.13 34.10
C THR A 125 -0.40 -10.12 33.42
N ALA A 126 0.46 -9.48 32.61
CA ALA A 126 1.92 -9.48 32.72
C ALA A 126 2.73 -10.65 32.13
N SER A 127 3.59 -10.24 31.19
CA SER A 127 5.03 -10.48 31.18
C SER A 127 5.53 -11.91 31.03
N ARG A 128 6.25 -12.14 29.94
CA ARG A 128 7.52 -12.88 30.05
C ARG A 128 8.55 -12.43 29.03
N SER A 129 9.49 -11.64 29.53
CA SER A 129 10.86 -11.53 29.06
C SER A 129 11.53 -12.91 29.15
N GLY A 130 12.30 -13.28 28.12
CA GLY A 130 13.14 -14.47 28.10
C GLY A 130 14.39 -14.18 27.28
N SER A 131 15.47 -13.86 27.99
CA SER A 131 16.84 -13.65 27.51
C SER A 131 17.56 -14.99 27.29
N ALA A 132 18.45 -15.08 26.29
CA ALA A 132 19.72 -15.83 26.26
C ALA A 132 20.27 -15.74 24.82
N SER A 133 21.36 -15.01 24.54
CA SER A 133 22.75 -15.37 24.81
C SER A 133 23.15 -16.72 24.20
N SER A 134 23.78 -16.69 23.03
CA SER A 134 24.79 -17.68 22.65
C SER A 134 25.86 -16.98 21.82
N GLU A 135 26.88 -16.49 22.52
CA GLU A 135 28.26 -16.48 22.03
C GLU A 135 28.56 -17.80 21.32
N ARG A 136 29.13 -17.69 20.12
CA ARG A 136 30.08 -18.67 19.59
C ARG A 136 31.30 -17.89 19.15
N ASP A 137 32.10 -17.60 20.16
CA ASP A 137 33.54 -17.48 20.07
C ASP A 137 34.11 -18.85 19.67
N ARG A 138 34.79 -18.90 18.52
CA ARG A 138 35.89 -19.84 18.28
C ARG A 138 36.92 -19.11 17.44
N GLY A 139 37.96 -18.65 18.14
CA GLY A 139 39.22 -18.27 17.54
C GLY A 139 39.81 -19.34 16.63
N GLY A 140 40.64 -18.86 15.71
CA GLY A 140 41.49 -19.65 14.83
C GLY A 140 42.64 -18.76 14.37
N THR A 141 43.68 -18.76 15.19
CA THR A 141 44.97 -18.11 15.04
C THR A 141 45.80 -18.66 13.87
N ASP A 142 46.71 -17.81 13.39
CA ASP A 142 48.03 -18.10 12.80
C ASP A 142 48.13 -18.90 11.49
N ALA A 143 48.49 -18.20 10.40
CA ALA A 143 49.78 -18.33 9.70
C ALA A 143 49.90 -17.27 8.59
#